data_AF-A0A1V5WB47-F1
#
_entry.id   AF-A0A1V5WB47-F1
#
_cell.length_a   1.000
_cell.length_b   1.000
_cell.length_c   1.000
_cell.angle_alpha   90.00
_cell.angle_beta   90.00
_cell.angle_gamma   90.00
#
_symmetry.space_group_name_H-M   'P 1'
#
loop_
_entity.id
_entity.type
_entity.pdbx_description
1 polymer ?
#
loop_
_entity_poly.entity_id
_entity_poly.type
_entity_poly.pdbx_seq_one_letter_code
_entity_poly.pdbx_strand_id
1 'polypeptide(L)'
;MSFAAGYADRARAYAGGVRGFFAPGPALEVEAGRERFGAGPGTVSVAELTRRAEVLAPLSAELTDAAAARLEAAEVDARLQAPVSLLAKALTDLEVSRALLRAVEEEPPGATAPGAGAPGAAAPVAAPGPRGVEAERSAEVARPAHLEATLQLLLEETPAGAQALERGLELPKTLPAARAALAGNAETTLLLIRDRAANAGWEALGGIAGMGLSELAQAASLVGMGVAELLGQADQVHRLVELVHSFLGEAIRSLQALLGPAVTQAVGGQVADWLKDAVTEKKFTRLVEQLYATEATGKALGALVKQSPADLEAFVAALQDVEALELAYRRQVDLVGKLLKALKALRAPLSAALPQGVLVFVAVYMLVGGYVVLAGGDYVDAEKLARMDRVPGVRKVIEMKLVQAP
;
A
#
# COMPACT_ATOMS: atom_id res chain seq x y z
N MET A 1 2.37 -3.66 -28.34
CA MET A 1 1.55 -4.33 -27.30
C MET A 1 0.94 -3.24 -26.44
N SER A 2 -0.36 -3.31 -26.12
CA SER A 2 -0.98 -2.32 -25.23
C SER A 2 -0.46 -2.48 -23.79
N PHE A 3 -0.26 -1.37 -23.08
CA PHE A 3 0.17 -1.38 -21.67
C PHE A 3 -0.76 -2.24 -20.79
N ALA A 4 -2.07 -2.23 -21.10
CA ALA A 4 -3.09 -3.01 -20.40
C ALA A 4 -2.83 -4.53 -20.44
N ALA A 5 -2.51 -5.07 -21.61
CA ALA A 5 -2.21 -6.50 -21.76
C ALA A 5 -0.98 -6.90 -20.92
N GLY A 6 0.05 -6.05 -20.91
CA GLY A 6 1.26 -6.28 -20.14
C GLY A 6 1.05 -6.23 -18.62
N TYR A 7 0.12 -5.42 -18.12
CA TYR A 7 -0.21 -5.38 -16.69
C TYR A 7 -0.97 -6.64 -16.25
N ALA A 8 -2.04 -7.01 -16.96
CA ALA A 8 -2.92 -8.10 -16.55
C ALA A 8 -2.17 -9.45 -16.46
N ASP A 9 -1.24 -9.71 -17.37
CA ASP A 9 -0.42 -10.93 -17.35
C ASP A 9 0.52 -10.96 -16.13
N ARG A 10 1.17 -9.83 -15.80
CA ARG A 10 2.04 -9.70 -14.61
C ARG A 10 1.26 -9.79 -13.31
N ALA A 11 0.08 -9.16 -13.25
CA ALA A 11 -0.80 -9.25 -12.09
C ALA A 11 -1.25 -10.70 -11.84
N ARG A 12 -1.60 -11.45 -12.90
CA ARG A 12 -1.92 -12.89 -12.81
C ARG A 12 -0.72 -13.72 -12.36
N ALA A 13 0.46 -13.49 -12.91
CA ALA A 13 1.68 -14.19 -12.52
C ALA A 13 2.03 -13.94 -11.03
N TYR A 14 2.05 -12.68 -10.61
CA TYR A 14 2.30 -12.30 -9.21
C TYR A 14 1.24 -12.89 -8.27
N ALA A 15 -0.05 -12.73 -8.57
CA ALA A 15 -1.12 -13.29 -7.73
C ALA A 15 -1.03 -14.82 -7.63
N GLY A 16 -0.69 -15.51 -8.72
CA GLY A 16 -0.40 -16.94 -8.70
C GLY A 16 0.79 -17.29 -7.80
N GLY A 17 1.89 -16.54 -7.92
CA GLY A 17 3.08 -16.69 -7.08
C GLY A 17 2.79 -16.46 -5.59
N VAL A 18 2.00 -15.43 -5.23
CA VAL A 18 1.59 -15.16 -3.85
C VAL A 18 0.70 -16.29 -3.31
N ARG A 19 -0.25 -16.79 -4.10
CA ARG A 19 -1.07 -17.95 -3.70
C ARG A 19 -0.21 -19.19 -3.47
N GLY A 20 0.79 -19.41 -4.33
CA GLY A 20 1.78 -20.50 -4.17
C GLY A 20 2.67 -20.32 -2.93
N PHE A 21 3.07 -19.09 -2.62
CA PHE A 21 3.85 -18.76 -1.43
C PHE A 21 3.11 -19.17 -0.15
N PHE A 22 1.83 -18.78 -0.02
CA PHE A 22 0.97 -19.10 1.13
C PHE A 22 0.26 -20.46 1.04
N ALA A 23 0.54 -21.27 0.02
CA ALA A 23 -0.04 -22.61 -0.08
C ALA A 23 0.57 -23.53 0.98
N PRO A 24 -0.18 -24.52 1.51
CA PRO A 24 0.43 -25.53 2.37
C PRO A 24 1.59 -26.23 1.65
N GLY A 25 2.60 -26.67 2.41
CA GLY A 25 3.67 -27.51 1.89
C GLY A 25 3.09 -28.79 1.29
N PRO A 26 3.78 -29.44 0.33
CA PRO A 26 3.41 -30.81 -0.02
C PRO A 26 3.40 -31.60 1.28
N ALA A 27 2.31 -32.34 1.53
CA ALA A 27 2.31 -33.29 2.63
C ALA A 27 3.52 -34.18 2.38
N LEU A 28 4.53 -34.08 3.24
CA LEU A 28 5.63 -35.04 3.24
C LEU A 28 4.92 -36.37 3.44
N GLU A 29 4.84 -37.18 2.37
CA GLU A 29 4.26 -38.51 2.46
C GLU A 29 5.05 -39.20 3.56
N VAL A 30 4.41 -39.33 4.72
CA VAL A 30 5.00 -39.99 5.86
C VAL A 30 5.10 -41.43 5.41
N GLU A 31 6.29 -41.83 4.93
CA GLU A 31 6.60 -43.22 4.62
C GLU A 31 6.12 -44.04 5.82
N ALA A 32 5.10 -44.84 5.54
CA ALA A 32 4.29 -45.51 6.55
C ALA A 32 5.19 -46.34 7.48
N GLY A 33 5.44 -45.83 8.69
CA GLY A 33 6.22 -46.56 9.70
C GLY A 33 7.19 -45.72 10.54
N ARG A 34 7.41 -44.44 10.24
CA ARG A 34 8.09 -43.53 11.17
C ARG A 34 7.14 -42.46 11.67
N GLU A 35 6.64 -42.65 12.90
CA GLU A 35 6.00 -41.62 13.70
C GLU A 35 6.98 -40.47 13.95
N ARG A 36 7.19 -39.62 12.93
CA ARG A 36 7.89 -38.35 13.11
C ARG A 36 6.92 -37.38 13.75
N PHE A 37 7.19 -37.09 15.02
CA PHE A 37 6.65 -35.95 15.73
C PHE A 37 6.71 -34.69 14.86
N GLY A 38 5.57 -34.04 14.64
CA GLY A 38 5.50 -32.58 14.82
C GLY A 38 5.28 -31.67 13.61
N ALA A 39 5.18 -32.15 12.37
CA ALA A 39 4.78 -31.27 11.26
C ALA A 39 3.24 -31.20 11.19
N GLY A 40 2.66 -30.26 11.92
CA GLY A 40 1.21 -29.98 11.82
C GLY A 40 0.83 -29.62 10.38
N PRO A 41 -0.43 -29.88 9.97
CA PRO A 41 -0.92 -29.46 8.66
C PRO A 41 -0.71 -27.95 8.48
N GLY A 42 -0.06 -27.55 7.38
CA GLY A 42 0.22 -26.14 7.06
C GLY A 42 1.63 -25.65 7.37
N THR A 43 2.52 -26.51 7.84
CA THR A 43 3.94 -26.16 8.00
C THR A 43 4.70 -26.28 6.67
N VAL A 44 5.64 -25.36 6.41
CA VAL A 44 6.47 -25.33 5.19
C VAL A 44 7.93 -25.28 5.62
N SER A 45 8.80 -26.07 5.00
CA SER A 45 10.22 -26.01 5.37
C SER A 45 10.82 -24.63 5.06
N VAL A 46 11.74 -24.13 5.89
CA VAL A 46 12.35 -22.80 5.68
C VAL A 46 13.04 -22.72 4.30
N ALA A 47 13.66 -23.82 3.86
CA ALA A 47 14.26 -23.92 2.53
C ALA A 47 13.23 -23.81 1.40
N GLU A 48 12.07 -24.47 1.54
CA GLU A 48 10.96 -24.34 0.58
C GLU A 48 10.38 -22.93 0.57
N LEU A 49 10.16 -22.34 1.75
CA LEU A 49 9.65 -20.98 1.88
C LEU A 49 10.59 -19.96 1.21
N THR A 50 11.90 -20.11 1.44
CA THR A 50 12.95 -19.31 0.80
C THR A 50 12.85 -19.41 -0.72
N ARG A 51 12.80 -20.63 -1.26
CA ARG A 51 12.69 -20.86 -2.72
C ARG A 51 11.44 -20.22 -3.32
N ARG A 52 10.28 -20.32 -2.63
CA ARG A 52 9.04 -19.69 -3.09
C ARG A 52 9.16 -18.17 -3.12
N ALA A 53 9.77 -17.57 -2.10
CA ALA A 53 10.03 -16.14 -2.03
C ALA A 53 10.96 -15.67 -3.16
N GLU A 54 11.98 -16.44 -3.52
CA GLU A 54 12.89 -16.12 -4.63
C GLU A 54 12.22 -16.10 -5.99
N VAL A 55 11.31 -17.04 -6.24
CA VAL A 55 10.50 -17.05 -7.46
C VAL A 55 9.55 -15.85 -7.49
N LEU A 56 9.01 -15.46 -6.33
CA LEU A 56 8.04 -14.38 -6.22
C LEU A 56 8.68 -12.97 -6.30
N ALA A 57 9.90 -12.79 -5.81
CA ALA A 57 10.60 -11.50 -5.78
C ALA A 57 10.67 -10.77 -7.14
N PRO A 58 11.12 -11.39 -8.25
CA PRO A 58 11.14 -10.72 -9.56
C PRO A 58 9.73 -10.38 -10.06
N LEU A 59 8.73 -11.22 -9.79
CA LEU A 59 7.34 -10.94 -10.16
C LEU A 59 6.79 -9.72 -9.41
N SER A 60 7.18 -9.55 -8.14
CA SER A 60 6.84 -8.36 -7.35
C SER A 60 7.41 -7.11 -8.01
N ALA A 61 8.68 -7.15 -8.43
CA ALA A 61 9.33 -6.02 -9.08
C ALA A 61 8.70 -5.67 -10.43
N GLU A 62 8.45 -6.66 -11.28
CA GLU A 62 7.81 -6.47 -12.58
C GLU A 62 6.39 -5.90 -12.45
N LEU A 63 5.63 -6.33 -11.44
CA LEU A 63 4.29 -5.80 -11.19
C LEU A 63 4.33 -4.34 -10.72
N THR A 64 5.31 -3.96 -9.87
CA THR A 64 5.51 -2.55 -9.48
C THR A 64 5.67 -1.67 -10.72
N ASP A 65 6.57 -2.05 -11.63
CA ASP A 65 6.88 -1.27 -12.83
C ASP A 65 5.67 -1.17 -13.76
N ALA A 66 4.97 -2.29 -13.96
CA ALA A 66 3.78 -2.32 -14.79
C ALA A 66 2.62 -1.49 -14.21
N ALA A 67 2.43 -1.51 -12.89
CA ALA A 67 1.41 -0.71 -12.22
C ALA A 67 1.78 0.79 -12.23
N ALA A 68 3.05 1.12 -11.99
CA ALA A 68 3.55 2.49 -12.03
C ALA A 68 3.39 3.12 -13.41
N ALA A 69 3.68 2.38 -14.49
CA ALA A 69 3.49 2.84 -15.86
C ALA A 69 2.03 3.21 -16.18
N ARG A 70 1.06 2.65 -15.46
CA ARG A 70 -0.37 2.94 -15.66
C ARG A 70 -0.84 4.23 -15.03
N LEU A 71 -0.06 4.82 -14.10
CA LEU A 71 -0.37 6.15 -13.56
C LEU A 71 -0.41 7.22 -14.65
N GLU A 72 0.37 7.02 -15.72
CA GLU A 72 0.45 7.91 -16.89
C GLU A 72 -0.31 7.37 -18.12
N ALA A 73 -1.16 6.35 -17.94
CA ALA A 73 -1.91 5.77 -19.06
C ALA A 73 -2.84 6.81 -19.71
N ALA A 74 -3.06 6.72 -21.03
CA ALA A 74 -4.02 7.62 -21.69
C ALA A 74 -5.47 7.37 -21.23
N GLU A 75 -5.81 6.11 -20.96
CA GLU A 75 -7.12 5.67 -20.48
C GLU A 75 -7.35 6.10 -19.03
N VAL A 76 -8.44 6.84 -18.79
CA VAL A 76 -8.80 7.39 -17.47
C VAL A 76 -8.98 6.26 -16.44
N ASP A 77 -9.68 5.19 -16.81
CA ASP A 77 -9.92 4.06 -15.90
C ASP A 77 -8.62 3.38 -15.47
N ALA A 78 -7.67 3.22 -16.41
CA ALA A 78 -6.37 2.64 -16.08
C ALA A 78 -5.58 3.53 -15.11
N ARG A 79 -5.61 4.86 -15.28
CA ARG A 79 -5.00 5.81 -14.33
C ARG A 79 -5.67 5.77 -12.97
N LEU A 80 -7.00 5.62 -12.92
CA LEU A 80 -7.77 5.56 -11.67
C LEU A 80 -7.54 4.25 -10.89
N GLN A 81 -7.33 3.12 -11.59
CA GLN A 81 -7.05 1.84 -10.94
C GLN A 81 -5.59 1.69 -10.50
N ALA A 82 -4.63 2.31 -11.20
CA ALA A 82 -3.22 2.17 -10.89
C ALA A 82 -2.85 2.46 -9.42
N PRO A 83 -3.40 3.50 -8.76
CA PRO A 83 -3.16 3.71 -7.34
C PRO A 83 -3.68 2.60 -6.43
N VAL A 84 -4.86 2.07 -6.73
CA VAL A 84 -5.47 0.93 -6.00
C VAL A 84 -4.57 -0.30 -6.14
N SER A 85 -4.10 -0.58 -7.35
CA SER A 85 -3.17 -1.68 -7.61
C SER A 85 -1.85 -1.54 -6.87
N LEU A 86 -1.22 -0.36 -6.89
CA LEU A 86 0.05 -0.13 -6.18
C LEU A 86 -0.11 -0.28 -4.65
N LEU A 87 -1.20 0.22 -4.07
CA LEU A 87 -1.50 0.05 -2.64
C LEU A 87 -1.75 -1.42 -2.26
N ALA A 88 -2.57 -2.12 -3.06
CA ALA A 88 -2.85 -3.54 -2.85
C ALA A 88 -1.57 -4.39 -2.98
N LYS A 89 -0.70 -4.04 -3.91
CA LYS A 89 0.58 -4.71 -4.14
C LYS A 89 1.52 -4.47 -2.97
N ALA A 90 1.70 -3.22 -2.54
CA ALA A 90 2.51 -2.87 -1.36
C ALA A 90 2.03 -3.61 -0.10
N LEU A 91 0.72 -3.68 0.14
CA LEU A 91 0.14 -4.45 1.23
C LEU A 91 0.49 -5.94 1.14
N THR A 92 0.42 -6.51 -0.06
CA THR A 92 0.72 -7.94 -0.28
C THR A 92 2.19 -8.24 -0.01
N ASP A 93 3.12 -7.39 -0.47
CA ASP A 93 4.54 -7.56 -0.19
C ASP A 93 4.88 -7.42 1.30
N LEU A 94 4.20 -6.54 2.03
CA LEU A 94 4.37 -6.43 3.48
C LEU A 94 3.92 -7.71 4.21
N GLU A 95 2.82 -8.33 3.77
CA GLU A 95 2.38 -9.61 4.35
C GLU A 95 3.34 -10.76 4.02
N VAL A 96 3.92 -10.79 2.81
CA VAL A 96 5.01 -11.73 2.46
C VAL A 96 6.23 -11.49 3.36
N SER A 97 6.67 -10.24 3.49
CA SER A 97 7.78 -9.85 4.36
C SER A 97 7.56 -10.28 5.82
N ARG A 98 6.32 -10.14 6.31
CA ARG A 98 5.93 -10.55 7.65
C ARG A 98 6.01 -12.06 7.85
N ALA A 99 5.55 -12.84 6.87
CA ALA A 99 5.64 -14.29 6.93
C ALA A 99 7.10 -14.75 6.94
N LEU A 100 7.96 -14.12 6.12
CA LEU A 100 9.39 -14.42 6.10
C LEU A 100 10.09 -14.06 7.42
N LEU A 101 9.80 -12.88 7.99
CA LEU A 101 10.36 -12.48 9.30
C LEU A 101 9.97 -13.44 10.42
N ARG A 102 8.73 -13.91 10.45
CA ARG A 102 8.31 -14.92 11.44
C ARG A 102 9.09 -16.22 11.31
N ALA A 103 9.33 -16.67 10.07
CA ALA A 103 10.16 -17.84 9.82
C ALA A 103 11.63 -17.63 10.26
N VAL A 104 12.15 -16.40 10.24
CA VAL A 104 13.46 -16.07 10.84
C VAL A 104 13.40 -16.13 12.38
N GLU A 105 12.36 -15.58 13.00
CA GLU A 105 12.21 -15.57 14.47
C GLU A 105 12.05 -16.96 15.09
N GLU A 106 11.40 -17.86 14.36
CA GLU A 106 11.23 -19.27 14.76
C GLU A 106 12.55 -20.08 14.64
N GLU A 107 13.62 -19.49 14.07
CA GLU A 107 14.92 -20.13 13.95
C GLU A 107 15.71 -20.02 15.26
N PRO A 108 16.05 -21.14 15.94
CA PRO A 108 16.81 -21.09 17.19
C PRO A 108 18.22 -20.50 16.97
N PRO A 109 18.68 -19.59 17.84
CA PRO A 109 19.99 -18.97 17.74
C PRO A 109 21.11 -20.03 17.85
N GLY A 110 21.97 -20.13 16.83
CA GLY A 110 23.11 -21.07 16.81
C GLY A 110 23.01 -22.19 15.79
N ALA A 111 22.01 -22.18 14.92
CA ALA A 111 21.86 -23.12 13.80
C ALA A 111 22.71 -22.78 12.56
N THR A 112 23.79 -22.03 12.73
CA THR A 112 24.56 -21.47 11.64
C THR A 112 25.12 -22.54 10.71
N ALA A 113 25.11 -22.21 9.41
CA ALA A 113 25.43 -23.08 8.31
C ALA A 113 26.71 -23.91 8.54
N PRO A 114 26.68 -25.23 8.30
CA PRO A 114 27.85 -26.09 8.39
C PRO A 114 28.78 -25.78 7.20
N GLY A 115 29.65 -24.76 7.34
CA GLY A 115 30.57 -24.40 6.26
C GLY A 115 31.47 -23.20 6.48
N ALA A 116 31.15 -22.27 7.39
CA ALA A 116 31.99 -21.08 7.64
C ALA A 116 33.15 -21.34 8.63
N GLY A 117 33.71 -22.55 8.62
CA GLY A 117 34.91 -22.87 9.38
C GLY A 117 36.10 -22.13 8.77
N ALA A 118 36.63 -21.13 9.47
CA ALA A 118 37.87 -20.46 9.09
C ALA A 118 38.97 -21.52 8.85
N PRO A 119 39.60 -21.56 7.67
CA PRO A 119 40.66 -22.51 7.37
C PRO A 119 41.89 -22.16 8.22
N GLY A 120 42.13 -22.87 9.33
CA GLY A 120 43.38 -22.72 10.07
C GLY A 120 43.40 -23.13 11.54
N ALA A 121 42.26 -23.29 12.20
CA ALA A 121 42.24 -23.80 13.57
C ALA A 121 42.14 -25.34 13.53
N ALA A 122 43.24 -26.02 13.83
CA ALA A 122 43.28 -27.46 14.05
C ALA A 122 42.35 -27.84 15.22
N ALA A 123 41.10 -28.15 14.90
CA ALA A 123 40.11 -28.58 15.86
C ALA A 123 40.48 -29.97 16.41
N PRO A 124 40.29 -30.21 17.72
CA PRO A 124 40.48 -31.53 18.30
C PRO A 124 39.53 -32.53 17.62
N VAL A 125 40.06 -33.71 17.31
CA VAL A 125 39.33 -34.82 16.69
C VAL A 125 38.19 -35.26 17.62
N ALA A 126 37.03 -34.66 17.47
CA ALA A 126 35.82 -35.07 18.16
C ALA A 126 35.32 -36.39 17.55
N ALA A 127 35.02 -37.35 18.42
CA ALA A 127 34.57 -38.68 18.05
C ALA A 127 33.35 -38.63 17.09
N PRO A 128 33.21 -39.59 16.16
CA PRO A 128 32.08 -39.67 15.24
C PRO A 128 30.80 -39.97 16.01
N GLY A 129 30.13 -38.91 16.47
CA GLY A 129 28.75 -38.98 16.92
C GLY A 129 27.86 -39.41 15.74
N PRO A 130 26.73 -40.09 16.01
CA PRO A 130 25.78 -40.45 14.97
C PRO A 130 25.41 -39.20 14.20
N ARG A 131 25.62 -39.22 12.87
CA ARG A 131 25.19 -38.16 11.95
C ARG A 131 23.66 -38.04 12.09
N GLY A 132 23.25 -37.16 13.00
CA GLY A 132 21.86 -36.86 13.27
C GLY A 132 21.25 -36.39 11.97
N VAL A 133 20.14 -37.02 11.57
CA VAL A 133 19.31 -36.55 10.47
C VAL A 133 19.01 -35.09 10.73
N GLU A 134 19.52 -34.20 9.88
CA GLU A 134 19.18 -32.79 9.92
C GLU A 134 17.65 -32.71 9.83
N ALA A 135 17.01 -32.42 10.96
CA ALA A 135 15.58 -32.27 11.00
C ALA A 135 15.26 -31.01 10.18
N GLU A 136 14.74 -31.20 8.97
CA GLU A 136 14.25 -30.11 8.14
C GLU A 136 13.23 -29.31 8.96
N ARG A 137 13.60 -28.07 9.25
CA ARG A 137 12.79 -27.18 10.06
C ARG A 137 11.63 -26.67 9.24
N SER A 138 10.47 -26.61 9.88
CA SER A 138 9.24 -26.13 9.26
C SER A 138 8.75 -24.89 10.00
N ALA A 139 8.33 -23.88 9.26
CA ALA A 139 7.71 -22.65 9.75
C ALA A 139 6.20 -22.71 9.50
N GLU A 140 5.41 -22.09 10.39
CA GLU A 140 3.98 -21.95 10.19
C GLU A 140 3.67 -20.76 9.27
N VAL A 141 3.16 -21.02 8.07
CA VAL A 141 2.82 -19.98 7.10
C VAL A 141 1.32 -19.76 7.09
N ALA A 142 0.84 -18.88 7.97
CA ALA A 142 -0.57 -18.53 8.04
C ALA A 142 -0.97 -17.58 6.89
N ARG A 143 -1.98 -17.96 6.12
CA ARG A 143 -2.57 -17.12 5.07
C ARG A 143 -3.31 -15.92 5.69
N PRO A 144 -2.99 -14.66 5.31
CA PRO A 144 -3.73 -13.50 5.80
C PRO A 144 -5.20 -13.56 5.38
N ALA A 145 -6.12 -13.24 6.30
CA ALA A 145 -7.57 -13.32 6.06
C ALA A 145 -8.06 -12.46 4.89
N HIS A 146 -7.37 -11.36 4.60
CA HIS A 146 -7.74 -10.41 3.55
C HIS A 146 -6.96 -10.60 2.24
N LEU A 147 -6.09 -11.63 2.16
CA LEU A 147 -5.19 -11.82 1.02
C LEU A 147 -5.94 -11.91 -0.30
N GLU A 148 -7.00 -12.74 -0.38
CA GLU A 148 -7.72 -12.95 -1.64
C GLU A 148 -8.42 -11.67 -2.12
N ALA A 149 -9.02 -10.91 -1.20
CA ALA A 149 -9.64 -9.64 -1.54
C ALA A 149 -8.61 -8.63 -2.09
N THR A 150 -7.40 -8.60 -1.53
CA THR A 150 -6.30 -7.76 -2.04
C THR A 150 -5.82 -8.24 -3.41
N LEU A 151 -5.66 -9.55 -3.62
CA LEU A 151 -5.26 -10.10 -4.91
C LEU A 151 -6.31 -9.85 -6.00
N GLN A 152 -7.61 -9.92 -5.68
CA GLN A 152 -8.69 -9.58 -6.61
C GLN A 152 -8.60 -8.12 -7.09
N LEU A 153 -8.23 -7.18 -6.20
CA LEU A 153 -7.99 -5.79 -6.59
C LEU A 153 -6.83 -5.66 -7.58
N LEU A 154 -5.76 -6.43 -7.43
CA LEU A 154 -4.64 -6.45 -8.38
C LEU A 154 -5.05 -7.00 -9.74
N LEU A 155 -5.93 -8.00 -9.74
CA LEU A 155 -6.46 -8.63 -10.95
C LEU A 155 -7.56 -7.78 -11.61
N GLU A 156 -7.95 -6.66 -10.98
CA GLU A 156 -9.07 -5.81 -11.40
C GLU A 156 -10.39 -6.58 -11.51
N GLU A 157 -10.48 -7.66 -10.75
CA GLU A 157 -11.68 -8.48 -10.64
C GLU A 157 -12.63 -7.78 -9.68
N THR A 158 -13.69 -7.19 -10.23
CA THR A 158 -14.75 -6.61 -9.41
C THR A 158 -15.41 -7.75 -8.64
N PRO A 159 -15.41 -7.73 -7.28
CA PRO A 159 -16.03 -8.80 -6.52
C PRO A 159 -17.50 -8.91 -6.93
N ALA A 160 -17.99 -10.14 -7.11
CA ALA A 160 -19.40 -10.37 -7.41
C ALA A 160 -20.27 -9.68 -6.34
N GLY A 161 -21.13 -8.75 -6.76
CA GLY A 161 -21.98 -7.96 -5.86
C GLY A 161 -21.42 -6.60 -5.42
N ALA A 162 -20.17 -6.25 -5.73
CA ALA A 162 -19.65 -4.91 -5.46
C ALA A 162 -20.37 -3.82 -6.27
N GLN A 163 -20.85 -4.15 -7.47
CA GLN A 163 -21.72 -3.29 -8.28
C GLN A 163 -23.12 -3.13 -7.67
N ALA A 164 -23.61 -4.12 -6.91
CA ALA A 164 -24.95 -4.05 -6.29
C ALA A 164 -25.00 -3.15 -5.04
N LEU A 165 -23.83 -2.78 -4.51
CA LEU A 165 -23.66 -1.82 -3.41
C LEU A 165 -23.52 -0.37 -3.90
N GLU A 166 -23.46 -0.15 -5.22
CA GLU A 166 -23.78 1.15 -5.82
C GLU A 166 -25.26 1.38 -5.53
N ARG A 167 -25.48 2.08 -4.43
CA ARG A 167 -26.76 2.29 -3.76
C ARG A 167 -27.84 2.58 -4.79
N GLY A 168 -29.06 2.13 -4.51
CA GLY A 168 -30.28 2.60 -5.18
C GLY A 168 -30.54 4.08 -4.90
N LEU A 169 -29.62 4.94 -5.32
CA LEU A 169 -29.82 6.36 -5.44
C LEU A 169 -30.92 6.55 -6.46
N GLU A 170 -32.10 6.92 -5.96
CA GLU A 170 -33.17 7.37 -6.80
C GLU A 170 -32.67 8.61 -7.54
N LEU A 171 -32.34 8.44 -8.83
CA LEU A 171 -31.87 9.54 -9.65
C LEU A 171 -32.94 10.64 -9.68
N PRO A 172 -32.56 11.91 -9.46
CA PRO A 172 -33.50 13.01 -9.52
C PRO A 172 -34.24 13.06 -10.86
N LYS A 173 -35.56 13.14 -10.81
CA LYS A 173 -36.42 13.16 -12.02
C LYS A 173 -36.74 14.57 -12.52
N THR A 174 -36.31 15.61 -11.80
CA THR A 174 -36.59 17.01 -12.13
C THR A 174 -35.34 17.85 -11.93
N LEU A 175 -35.19 18.92 -12.75
CA LEU A 175 -34.04 19.81 -12.67
C LEU A 175 -33.84 20.47 -11.29
N PRO A 176 -34.89 20.98 -10.61
CA PRO A 176 -34.72 21.52 -9.25
C PRO A 176 -34.20 20.49 -8.24
N ALA A 177 -34.70 19.25 -8.32
CA ALA A 177 -34.23 18.16 -7.46
C ALA A 177 -32.77 17.78 -7.76
N ALA A 178 -32.39 17.74 -9.04
CA ALA A 178 -31.02 17.45 -9.46
C ALA A 178 -30.03 18.52 -9.00
N ARG A 179 -30.39 19.81 -9.07
CA ARG A 179 -29.57 20.90 -8.54
C ARG A 179 -29.37 20.78 -7.02
N ALA A 180 -30.45 20.53 -6.28
CA ALA A 180 -30.37 20.36 -4.82
C ALA A 180 -29.50 19.15 -4.44
N ALA A 181 -29.70 18.02 -5.12
CA ALA A 181 -28.94 16.80 -4.92
C ALA A 181 -27.45 17.01 -5.23
N LEU A 182 -27.11 17.59 -6.39
CA LEU A 182 -25.71 17.82 -6.77
C LEU A 182 -25.01 18.79 -5.81
N ALA A 183 -25.64 19.89 -5.41
CA ALA A 183 -25.04 20.83 -4.46
C ALA A 183 -24.77 20.16 -3.10
N GLY A 184 -25.74 19.42 -2.56
CA GLY A 184 -25.58 18.70 -1.30
C GLY A 184 -24.55 17.56 -1.38
N ASN A 185 -24.52 16.83 -2.49
CA ASN A 185 -23.57 15.74 -2.70
C ASN A 185 -22.14 16.25 -2.90
N ALA A 186 -21.96 17.36 -3.62
CA ALA A 186 -20.65 18.00 -3.78
C ALA A 186 -20.08 18.44 -2.43
N GLU A 187 -20.87 19.16 -1.61
CA GLU A 187 -20.45 19.59 -0.27
C GLU A 187 -20.12 18.38 0.63
N THR A 188 -21.01 17.39 0.68
CA THR A 188 -20.80 16.18 1.48
C THR A 188 -19.56 15.42 1.04
N THR A 189 -19.34 15.27 -0.27
CA THR A 189 -18.19 14.54 -0.82
C THR A 189 -16.88 15.25 -0.50
N LEU A 190 -16.81 16.58 -0.66
CA LEU A 190 -15.64 17.36 -0.28
C LEU A 190 -15.27 17.18 1.20
N LEU A 191 -16.27 17.25 2.09
CA LEU A 191 -16.07 17.04 3.53
C LEU A 191 -15.62 15.61 3.85
N LEU A 192 -16.24 14.59 3.24
CA LEU A 192 -15.87 13.20 3.43
C LEU A 192 -14.44 12.89 2.96
N ILE A 193 -14.03 13.44 1.81
CA ILE A 193 -12.65 13.28 1.30
C ILE A 193 -11.67 13.93 2.28
N ARG A 194 -11.93 15.17 2.70
CA ARG A 194 -11.10 15.86 3.70
C ARG A 194 -11.00 15.08 5.01
N ASP A 195 -12.12 14.64 5.57
CA ASP A 195 -12.15 13.97 6.87
C ASP A 195 -11.41 12.63 6.81
N ARG A 196 -11.56 11.88 5.71
CA ARG A 196 -10.77 10.66 5.50
C ARG A 196 -9.29 10.94 5.33
N ALA A 197 -8.93 11.97 4.56
CA ALA A 197 -7.54 12.38 4.38
C ALA A 197 -6.91 12.77 5.73
N ALA A 198 -7.64 13.55 6.53
CA ALA A 198 -7.22 13.95 7.86
C ALA A 198 -7.06 12.75 8.80
N ASN A 199 -8.05 11.84 8.85
CA ASN A 199 -8.01 10.70 9.76
C ASN A 199 -6.91 9.70 9.38
N ALA A 200 -6.82 9.31 8.11
CA ALA A 200 -5.80 8.35 7.66
C ALA A 200 -4.40 8.97 7.63
N GLY A 201 -4.28 10.25 7.26
CA GLY A 201 -3.04 10.99 7.37
C GLY A 201 -2.59 11.09 8.83
N TRP A 202 -3.48 11.43 9.76
CA TRP A 202 -3.18 11.46 11.18
C TRP A 202 -2.86 10.07 11.75
N GLU A 203 -3.53 9.00 11.31
CA GLU A 203 -3.19 7.64 11.73
C GLU A 203 -1.76 7.27 11.30
N ALA A 204 -1.37 7.62 10.08
CA ALA A 204 0.00 7.43 9.59
C ALA A 204 1.01 8.25 10.41
N LEU A 205 0.74 9.54 10.61
CA LEU A 205 1.62 10.45 11.34
C LEU A 205 1.67 10.17 12.85
N GLY A 206 0.56 9.72 13.44
CA GLY A 206 0.46 9.28 14.83
C GLY A 206 1.34 8.07 15.11
N GLY A 207 1.58 7.21 14.10
CA GLY A 207 2.53 6.11 14.18
C GLY A 207 3.98 6.54 14.47
N ILE A 208 4.31 7.80 14.15
CA ILE A 208 5.64 8.41 14.31
C ILE A 208 5.67 9.59 15.29
N ALA A 209 4.53 9.99 15.85
CA ALA A 209 4.41 11.15 16.75
C ALA A 209 5.17 11.03 18.09
N GLY A 210 5.68 9.84 18.42
CA GLY A 210 6.57 9.62 19.59
C GLY A 210 8.06 9.68 19.27
N MET A 211 8.45 9.95 18.03
CA MET A 211 9.85 10.00 17.61
C MET A 211 10.41 11.41 17.72
N GLY A 212 11.70 11.54 18.05
CA GLY A 212 12.36 12.84 18.12
C GLY A 212 12.42 13.54 16.76
N LEU A 213 12.50 14.88 16.77
CA LEU A 213 12.60 15.68 15.54
C LEU A 213 13.85 15.33 14.71
N SER A 214 14.92 14.88 15.36
CA SER A 214 16.14 14.40 14.71
C SER A 214 15.90 13.14 13.86
N GLU A 215 15.18 12.17 14.40
CA GLU A 215 14.85 10.92 13.74
C GLU A 215 13.87 11.16 12.58
N LEU A 216 12.94 12.10 12.75
CA LEU A 216 12.07 12.56 11.66
C LEU A 216 12.87 13.21 10.54
N ALA A 217 13.84 14.09 10.87
CA ALA A 217 14.68 14.73 9.86
C ALA A 217 15.55 13.71 9.10
N GLN A 218 16.14 12.75 9.81
CA GLN A 218 16.89 11.65 9.20
C GLN A 218 15.98 10.82 8.28
N ALA A 219 14.81 10.41 8.76
CA ALA A 219 13.86 9.66 7.95
C ALA A 219 13.38 10.45 6.72
N ALA A 220 13.16 11.76 6.85
CA ALA A 220 12.77 12.61 5.73
C ALA A 220 13.85 12.64 4.63
N SER A 221 15.14 12.67 5.00
CA SER A 221 16.22 12.53 4.00
C SER A 221 16.24 11.15 3.33
N LEU A 222 15.81 10.11 4.04
CA LEU A 222 15.76 8.75 3.52
C LEU A 222 14.62 8.52 2.53
N VAL A 223 13.52 9.28 2.62
CA VAL A 223 12.37 9.15 1.70
C VAL A 223 12.78 9.36 0.22
N GLY A 224 13.79 10.22 -0.02
CA GLY A 224 14.34 10.49 -1.35
C GLY A 224 15.51 9.59 -1.77
N MET A 225 16.06 8.81 -0.84
CA MET A 225 17.15 7.87 -1.13
C MET A 225 16.58 6.51 -1.57
N GLY A 226 17.31 5.80 -2.44
CA GLY A 226 16.90 4.45 -2.83
C GLY A 226 16.94 3.51 -1.62
N VAL A 227 15.86 2.78 -1.36
CA VAL A 227 15.79 1.84 -0.21
C VAL A 227 16.91 0.81 -0.23
N ALA A 228 17.37 0.43 -1.43
CA ALA A 228 18.49 -0.48 -1.62
C ALA A 228 19.81 0.06 -1.01
N GLU A 229 20.04 1.37 -1.04
CA GLU A 229 21.22 1.99 -0.43
C GLU A 229 21.13 1.99 1.10
N LEU A 230 19.91 2.07 1.63
CA LEU A 230 19.60 2.26 3.04
C LEU A 230 19.69 0.96 3.85
N LEU A 231 19.26 -0.15 3.23
CA LEU A 231 19.33 -1.48 3.85
C LEU A 231 20.75 -2.07 3.83
N GLY A 232 21.67 -1.45 3.09
CA GLY A 232 23.09 -1.79 3.04
C GLY A 232 23.39 -3.15 2.39
N GLN A 233 24.62 -3.30 1.87
CA GLN A 233 25.20 -4.63 1.59
C GLN A 233 25.71 -5.19 2.91
N ALA A 234 24.81 -5.72 3.73
CA ALA A 234 25.23 -6.41 4.93
C ALA A 234 25.74 -7.81 4.52
N ASP A 235 27.06 -7.92 4.36
CA ASP A 235 27.81 -9.09 3.83
C ASP A 235 27.60 -10.44 4.58
N GLN A 236 26.67 -10.50 5.54
CA GLN A 236 26.41 -11.70 6.37
C GLN A 236 24.93 -11.92 6.67
N VAL A 237 24.01 -11.27 5.95
CA VAL A 237 22.58 -11.43 6.22
C VAL A 237 22.09 -12.79 5.71
N HIS A 238 21.39 -13.52 6.57
CA HIS A 238 20.71 -14.76 6.18
C HIS A 238 19.83 -14.49 4.95
N ARG A 239 19.93 -15.32 3.91
CA ARG A 239 19.18 -15.24 2.65
C ARG A 239 17.70 -14.88 2.81
N LEU A 240 17.06 -15.34 3.89
CA LEU A 240 15.67 -15.05 4.20
C LEU A 240 15.42 -13.57 4.54
N VAL A 241 16.33 -12.94 5.27
CA VAL A 241 16.28 -11.51 5.61
C VAL A 241 16.57 -10.64 4.38
N GLU A 242 17.42 -11.09 3.45
CA GLU A 242 17.59 -10.42 2.14
C GLU A 242 16.27 -10.42 1.35
N LEU A 243 15.50 -11.52 1.39
CA LEU A 243 14.19 -11.58 0.77
C LEU A 243 13.18 -10.66 1.47
N VAL A 244 13.19 -10.59 2.81
CA VAL A 244 12.41 -9.59 3.56
C VAL A 244 12.72 -8.18 3.08
N HIS A 245 14.01 -7.84 2.93
CA HIS A 245 14.44 -6.55 2.41
C HIS A 245 13.93 -6.29 0.99
N SER A 246 14.00 -7.30 0.12
CA SER A 246 13.52 -7.19 -1.24
C SER A 246 12.03 -6.85 -1.29
N PHE A 247 11.17 -7.59 -0.57
CA PHE A 247 9.73 -7.34 -0.55
C PHE A 247 9.38 -6.01 0.13
N LEU A 248 10.05 -5.66 1.23
CA LEU A 248 9.86 -4.36 1.88
C LEU A 248 10.27 -3.20 0.97
N GLY A 249 11.40 -3.32 0.28
CA GLY A 249 11.87 -2.35 -0.70
C GLY A 249 10.89 -2.19 -1.86
N GLU A 250 10.31 -3.28 -2.32
CA GLU A 250 9.28 -3.28 -3.36
C GLU A 250 7.96 -2.65 -2.91
N ALA A 251 7.57 -2.83 -1.64
CA ALA A 251 6.42 -2.13 -1.06
C ALA A 251 6.67 -0.61 -1.02
N ILE A 252 7.87 -0.18 -0.61
CA ILE A 252 8.24 1.24 -0.57
C ILE A 252 8.31 1.83 -1.98
N ARG A 253 8.91 1.11 -2.94
CA ARG A 253 8.96 1.52 -4.35
C ARG A 253 7.57 1.72 -4.93
N SER A 254 6.61 0.86 -4.56
CA SER A 254 5.20 1.02 -4.95
C SER A 254 4.59 2.31 -4.38
N LEU A 255 4.90 2.66 -3.12
CA LEU A 255 4.45 3.91 -2.49
C LEU A 255 5.16 5.14 -3.07
N GLN A 256 6.42 5.04 -3.46
CA GLN A 256 7.13 6.12 -4.14
C GLN A 256 6.55 6.34 -5.55
N ALA A 257 6.22 5.28 -6.29
CA ALA A 257 5.51 5.38 -7.56
C ALA A 257 4.15 6.08 -7.40
N LEU A 258 3.42 5.80 -6.31
CA LEU A 258 2.19 6.51 -5.96
C LEU A 258 2.37 8.01 -5.71
N LEU A 259 3.56 8.54 -5.54
CA LEU A 259 3.79 9.98 -5.44
C LEU A 259 4.40 10.53 -6.73
N GLY A 260 5.22 9.72 -7.40
CA GLY A 260 6.07 10.17 -8.49
C GLY A 260 7.35 10.83 -7.95
N PRO A 261 8.45 10.81 -8.73
CA PRO A 261 9.79 11.14 -8.25
C PRO A 261 9.91 12.57 -7.69
N ALA A 262 9.28 13.55 -8.35
CA ALA A 262 9.29 14.95 -7.92
C ALA A 262 8.61 15.14 -6.55
N VAL A 263 7.49 14.45 -6.32
CA VAL A 263 6.74 14.57 -5.06
C VAL A 263 7.45 13.80 -3.95
N THR A 264 7.97 12.60 -4.23
CA THR A 264 8.72 11.79 -3.25
C THR A 264 9.86 12.58 -2.60
N GLN A 265 10.60 13.39 -3.35
CA GLN A 265 11.69 14.20 -2.77
C GLN A 265 11.18 15.31 -1.84
N ALA A 266 10.04 15.92 -2.16
CA ALA A 266 9.47 17.02 -1.39
C ALA A 266 8.60 16.54 -0.20
N VAL A 267 8.05 15.33 -0.27
CA VAL A 267 7.03 14.85 0.68
C VAL A 267 7.59 14.71 2.09
N GLY A 268 8.84 14.28 2.25
CA GLY A 268 9.46 14.11 3.56
C GLY A 268 9.53 15.43 4.35
N GLY A 269 10.03 16.49 3.71
CA GLY A 269 10.08 17.82 4.32
C GLY A 269 8.69 18.37 4.62
N GLN A 270 7.76 18.25 3.67
CA GLN A 270 6.40 18.75 3.83
C GLN A 270 5.64 18.03 4.95
N VAL A 271 5.79 16.71 5.08
CA VAL A 271 5.20 15.93 6.17
C VAL A 271 5.81 16.30 7.52
N ALA A 272 7.13 16.53 7.58
CA ALA A 272 7.78 16.98 8.80
C ALA A 272 7.26 18.35 9.25
N ASP A 273 7.04 19.27 8.31
CA ASP A 273 6.42 20.58 8.57
C ASP A 273 4.98 20.43 9.08
N TRP A 274 4.19 19.54 8.46
CA TRP A 274 2.84 19.25 8.94
C TRP A 274 2.83 18.70 10.36
N LEU A 275 3.73 17.78 10.71
CA LEU A 275 3.86 17.23 12.07
C LEU A 275 4.18 18.31 13.10
N LYS A 276 5.03 19.27 12.75
CA LYS A 276 5.38 20.41 13.61
C LYS A 276 4.16 21.28 13.90
N ASP A 277 3.34 21.55 12.89
CA ASP A 277 2.16 22.42 13.03
C ASP A 277 0.96 21.69 13.64
N ALA A 278 0.84 20.39 13.37
CA ALA A 278 -0.30 19.55 13.72
C ALA A 278 -0.01 18.57 14.86
N VAL A 279 0.40 19.08 16.02
CA VAL A 279 0.64 18.27 17.24
C VAL A 279 -0.58 17.51 17.78
N THR A 280 -1.77 17.70 17.23
CA THR A 280 -2.99 16.95 17.59
C THR A 280 -3.84 16.65 16.35
N GLU A 281 -4.64 15.59 16.42
CA GLU A 281 -5.62 15.20 15.38
C GLU A 281 -6.46 16.40 14.92
N LYS A 282 -7.05 17.14 15.87
CA LYS A 282 -7.88 18.33 15.56
C LYS A 282 -7.10 19.42 14.83
N LYS A 283 -5.81 19.62 15.12
CA LYS A 283 -4.96 20.56 14.39
C LYS A 283 -4.64 20.03 13.00
N PHE A 284 -4.41 18.73 12.86
CA PHE A 284 -4.19 18.10 11.56
C PHE A 284 -5.42 18.20 10.65
N THR A 285 -6.64 17.96 11.16
CA THR A 285 -7.88 18.16 10.40
C THR A 285 -8.01 19.61 9.91
N ARG A 286 -7.67 20.59 10.76
CA ARG A 286 -7.64 22.02 10.37
C ARG A 286 -6.60 22.32 9.31
N LEU A 287 -5.42 21.70 9.40
CA LEU A 287 -4.38 21.82 8.38
C LEU A 287 -4.87 21.29 7.03
N VAL A 288 -5.46 20.10 7.00
CA VAL A 288 -6.03 19.53 5.77
C VAL A 288 -7.13 20.43 5.21
N GLU A 289 -8.01 20.98 6.04
CA GLU A 289 -9.00 21.99 5.60
C GLU A 289 -8.31 23.22 4.96
N GLN A 290 -7.25 23.75 5.57
CA GLN A 290 -6.54 24.91 5.02
C GLN A 290 -5.85 24.62 3.69
N LEU A 291 -5.37 23.39 3.51
CA LEU A 291 -4.76 22.94 2.27
C LEU A 291 -5.81 22.74 1.18
N TYR A 292 -6.96 22.15 1.52
CA TYR A 292 -7.99 21.77 0.56
C TYR A 292 -8.98 22.90 0.26
N ALA A 293 -9.22 23.81 1.21
CA ALA A 293 -10.24 24.85 1.16
C ALA A 293 -11.62 24.29 0.75
N THR A 294 -12.05 23.20 1.40
CA THR A 294 -13.29 22.50 1.01
C THR A 294 -14.53 23.35 1.22
N GLU A 295 -14.57 24.16 2.28
CA GLU A 295 -15.71 25.05 2.53
C GLU A 295 -15.86 26.12 1.43
N ALA A 296 -14.74 26.74 1.03
CA ALA A 296 -14.73 27.75 -0.03
C ALA A 296 -15.12 27.12 -1.38
N THR A 297 -14.59 25.94 -1.68
CA THR A 297 -14.91 25.18 -2.90
C THR A 297 -16.38 24.78 -2.94
N GLY A 298 -16.94 24.28 -1.83
CA GLY A 298 -18.36 23.94 -1.73
C GLY A 298 -19.28 25.13 -1.98
N LYS A 299 -18.95 26.31 -1.43
CA LYS A 299 -19.71 27.55 -1.69
C LYS A 299 -19.67 27.96 -3.17
N ALA A 300 -18.51 27.89 -3.80
CA ALA A 300 -18.34 28.22 -5.21
C ALA A 300 -19.15 27.26 -6.11
N LEU A 301 -19.06 25.95 -5.85
CA LEU A 301 -19.82 24.93 -6.59
C LEU A 301 -21.33 25.07 -6.37
N GLY A 302 -21.76 25.38 -5.14
CA GLY A 302 -23.16 25.66 -4.85
C GLY A 302 -23.72 26.86 -5.65
N ALA A 303 -22.90 27.90 -5.86
CA ALA A 303 -23.28 29.03 -6.72
C ALA A 303 -23.34 28.62 -8.20
N LEU A 304 -22.33 27.87 -8.68
CA LEU A 304 -22.27 27.35 -10.04
C LEU A 304 -23.48 26.47 -10.38
N VAL A 305 -23.80 25.51 -9.52
CA VAL A 305 -24.97 24.60 -9.66
C VAL A 305 -26.28 25.37 -9.72
N LYS A 306 -26.43 26.45 -8.93
CA LYS A 306 -27.64 27.29 -8.95
C LYS A 306 -27.80 28.08 -10.24
N GLN A 307 -26.69 28.56 -10.80
CA GLN A 307 -26.67 29.47 -11.96
C GLN A 307 -26.53 28.75 -13.30
N SER A 308 -26.07 27.50 -13.32
CA SER A 308 -25.81 26.77 -14.57
C SER A 308 -27.10 26.62 -15.41
N PRO A 309 -27.02 26.89 -16.72
CA PRO A 309 -28.13 26.69 -17.66
C PRO A 309 -28.26 25.22 -18.12
N ALA A 310 -27.39 24.32 -17.67
CA ALA A 310 -27.37 22.92 -18.10
C ALA A 310 -28.69 22.18 -17.80
N ASP A 311 -28.96 21.15 -18.58
CA ASP A 311 -30.17 20.34 -18.49
C ASP A 311 -30.08 19.26 -17.40
N LEU A 312 -31.19 18.52 -17.21
CA LEU A 312 -31.29 17.49 -16.19
C LEU A 312 -30.22 16.39 -16.36
N GLU A 313 -29.90 16.00 -17.59
CA GLU A 313 -28.95 14.92 -17.89
C GLU A 313 -27.54 15.29 -17.44
N ALA A 314 -27.09 16.52 -17.73
CA ALA A 314 -25.79 17.02 -17.29
C ALA A 314 -25.66 17.04 -15.75
N PHE A 315 -26.73 17.43 -15.03
CA PHE A 315 -26.75 17.41 -13.57
C PHE A 315 -26.68 15.99 -13.00
N VAL A 316 -27.41 15.04 -13.59
CA VAL A 316 -27.39 13.63 -13.18
C VAL A 316 -26.02 13.01 -13.44
N ALA A 317 -25.41 13.28 -14.60
CA ALA A 317 -24.06 12.80 -14.91
C ALA A 317 -23.02 13.36 -13.94
N ALA A 318 -23.07 14.66 -13.64
CA ALA A 318 -22.18 15.27 -12.64
C ALA A 318 -22.37 14.65 -11.25
N LEU A 319 -23.61 14.34 -10.85
CA LEU A 319 -23.91 13.70 -9.57
C LEU A 319 -23.24 12.33 -9.48
N GLN A 320 -23.39 11.49 -10.51
CA GLN A 320 -22.79 10.16 -10.60
C GLN A 320 -21.26 10.22 -10.58
N ASP A 321 -20.66 11.14 -11.34
CA ASP A 321 -19.21 11.30 -11.40
C ASP A 321 -18.64 11.73 -10.02
N VAL A 322 -19.31 12.63 -9.30
CA VAL A 322 -18.91 13.04 -7.94
C VAL A 322 -18.99 11.87 -6.94
N GLU A 323 -20.01 11.02 -7.04
CA GLU A 323 -20.12 9.82 -6.20
C GLU A 323 -19.04 8.80 -6.50
N ALA A 324 -18.71 8.61 -7.79
CA ALA A 324 -17.63 7.73 -8.21
C ALA A 324 -16.28 8.18 -7.64
N LEU A 325 -16.02 9.50 -7.58
CA LEU A 325 -14.83 10.07 -6.94
C LEU A 325 -14.77 9.75 -5.44
N GLU A 326 -15.86 9.92 -4.70
CA GLU A 326 -15.93 9.57 -3.27
C GLU A 326 -15.60 8.09 -3.04
N LEU A 327 -16.19 7.22 -3.85
CA LEU A 327 -16.03 5.78 -3.75
C LEU A 327 -14.59 5.36 -4.08
N ALA A 328 -14.01 5.91 -5.14
CA ALA A 328 -12.64 5.64 -5.54
C ALA A 328 -11.65 6.06 -4.45
N TYR A 329 -11.79 7.27 -3.91
CA TYR A 329 -10.94 7.74 -2.83
C TYR A 329 -11.10 6.91 -1.54
N ARG A 330 -12.34 6.53 -1.18
CA ARG A 330 -12.62 5.65 -0.03
C ARG A 330 -11.86 4.33 -0.14
N ARG A 331 -11.90 3.69 -1.30
CA ARG A 331 -11.18 2.42 -1.54
C ARG A 331 -9.67 2.57 -1.31
N GLN A 332 -9.08 3.67 -1.76
CA GLN A 332 -7.65 3.94 -1.51
C GLN A 332 -7.35 4.12 -0.02
N VAL A 333 -8.16 4.89 0.69
CA VAL A 333 -7.98 5.12 2.14
C VAL A 333 -8.17 3.82 2.94
N ASP A 334 -9.13 2.97 2.56
CA ASP A 334 -9.34 1.67 3.20
C ASP A 334 -8.12 0.74 3.04
N LEU A 335 -7.49 0.76 1.86
CA LEU A 335 -6.23 0.04 1.62
C LEU A 335 -5.08 0.62 2.43
N VAL A 336 -4.97 1.94 2.53
CA VAL A 336 -3.98 2.60 3.39
C VAL A 336 -4.17 2.17 4.85
N GLY A 337 -5.40 2.15 5.37
CA GLY A 337 -5.66 1.68 6.73
C GLY A 337 -5.21 0.23 6.97
N LYS A 338 -5.35 -0.65 5.97
CA LYS A 338 -4.81 -2.02 6.03
C LYS A 338 -3.27 -2.04 5.99
N LEU A 339 -2.67 -1.23 5.13
CA LEU A 339 -1.22 -1.06 5.01
C LEU A 339 -0.60 -0.60 6.34
N LEU A 340 -1.18 0.43 6.98
CA LEU A 340 -0.72 0.93 8.28
C LEU A 340 -0.79 -0.13 9.39
N LYS A 341 -1.83 -0.98 9.37
CA LYS A 341 -1.95 -2.12 10.28
C LYS A 341 -0.87 -3.18 10.02
N ALA A 342 -0.60 -3.50 8.75
CA ALA A 342 0.48 -4.43 8.38
C ALA A 342 1.86 -3.90 8.81
N LEU A 343 2.13 -2.61 8.58
CA LEU A 343 3.36 -1.94 9.03
C LEU A 343 3.50 -1.98 10.55
N LYS A 344 2.42 -1.71 11.29
CA LYS A 344 2.43 -1.81 12.76
C LYS A 344 2.76 -3.22 13.23
N ALA A 345 2.22 -4.25 12.57
CA ALA A 345 2.52 -5.65 12.88
C ALA A 345 3.97 -6.04 12.55
N LEU A 346 4.60 -5.38 11.58
CA LEU A 346 6.00 -5.56 11.20
C LEU A 346 6.98 -4.79 12.11
N ARG A 347 6.51 -3.81 12.89
CA ARG A 347 7.39 -2.90 13.63
C ARG A 347 8.35 -3.61 14.57
N ALA A 348 7.83 -4.46 15.45
CA ALA A 348 8.64 -5.20 16.41
C ALA A 348 9.63 -6.18 15.74
N PRO A 349 9.19 -7.12 14.87
CA PRO A 349 10.11 -8.11 14.28
C PRO A 349 11.19 -7.45 13.43
N LEU A 350 10.82 -6.44 12.63
CA LEU A 350 11.80 -5.75 11.78
C LEU A 350 12.79 -4.92 12.59
N SER A 351 12.36 -4.28 13.69
CA SER A 351 13.29 -3.54 14.57
C SER A 351 14.25 -4.45 15.32
N ALA A 352 13.84 -5.70 15.60
CA ALA A 352 14.72 -6.71 16.18
C ALA A 352 15.72 -7.25 15.14
N ALA A 353 15.27 -7.43 13.90
CA ALA A 353 16.12 -7.93 12.82
C ALA A 353 17.09 -6.87 12.27
N LEU A 354 16.71 -5.59 12.27
CA LEU A 354 17.43 -4.53 11.56
C LEU A 354 17.63 -3.26 12.41
N PRO A 355 18.89 -2.83 12.61
CA PRO A 355 19.19 -1.57 13.30
C PRO A 355 18.53 -0.35 12.65
N GLN A 356 18.48 -0.29 11.31
CA GLN A 356 17.85 0.81 10.57
C GLN A 356 16.34 0.64 10.41
N GLY A 357 15.74 -0.45 10.91
CA GLY A 357 14.32 -0.77 10.68
C GLY A 357 13.37 0.34 11.12
N VAL A 358 13.69 1.03 12.22
CA VAL A 358 12.89 2.17 12.73
C VAL A 358 12.85 3.31 11.72
N LEU A 359 13.99 3.70 11.13
CA LEU A 359 14.05 4.79 10.17
C LEU A 359 13.27 4.46 8.89
N VAL A 360 13.36 3.21 8.43
CA VAL A 360 12.56 2.72 7.29
C VAL A 360 11.06 2.85 7.57
N PHE A 361 10.60 2.45 8.76
CA PHE A 361 9.19 2.65 9.13
C PHE A 361 8.79 4.11 9.07
N VAL A 362 9.59 5.02 9.64
CA VAL A 362 9.26 6.44 9.62
C VAL A 362 9.13 6.95 8.20
N ALA A 363 10.07 6.59 7.32
CA ALA A 363 10.00 6.95 5.92
C ALA A 363 8.71 6.41 5.26
N VAL A 364 8.32 5.16 5.53
CA VAL A 364 7.07 4.58 5.02
C VAL A 364 5.84 5.32 5.55
N TYR A 365 5.77 5.60 6.86
CA TYR A 365 4.67 6.36 7.46
C TYR A 365 4.58 7.77 6.89
N MET A 366 5.71 8.43 6.61
CA MET A 366 5.74 9.73 5.94
C MET A 366 5.24 9.64 4.49
N LEU A 367 5.69 8.64 3.72
CA LEU A 367 5.21 8.40 2.36
C LEU A 367 3.70 8.19 2.32
N VAL A 368 3.17 7.35 3.23
CA VAL A 368 1.74 7.05 3.31
C VAL A 368 0.93 8.28 3.73
N GLY A 369 1.35 8.99 4.79
CA GLY A 369 0.68 10.20 5.25
C GLY A 369 0.69 11.30 4.18
N GLY A 370 1.83 11.48 3.52
CA GLY A 370 2.00 12.37 2.37
C GLY A 370 1.08 12.02 1.22
N TYR A 371 1.07 10.75 0.82
CA TYR A 371 0.21 10.25 -0.25
C TYR A 371 -1.27 10.49 0.02
N VAL A 372 -1.77 10.15 1.22
CA VAL A 372 -3.18 10.34 1.56
C VAL A 372 -3.60 11.80 1.45
N VAL A 373 -2.80 12.73 2.00
CA VAL A 373 -3.12 14.16 1.95
C VAL A 373 -3.03 14.70 0.52
N LEU A 374 -2.04 14.30 -0.26
CA LEU A 374 -1.92 14.77 -1.64
C LEU A 374 -3.00 14.18 -2.54
N ALA A 375 -3.31 12.88 -2.39
CA ALA A 375 -4.33 12.21 -3.17
C ALA A 375 -5.70 12.83 -2.88
N GLY A 376 -6.07 13.01 -1.60
CA GLY A 376 -7.33 13.71 -1.28
C GLY A 376 -7.36 15.14 -1.83
N GLY A 377 -6.21 15.80 -1.96
CA GLY A 377 -6.07 17.11 -2.60
C GLY A 377 -6.44 17.09 -4.08
N ASP A 378 -5.98 16.08 -4.83
CA ASP A 378 -6.38 15.88 -6.23
C ASP A 378 -7.91 15.66 -6.34
N TYR A 379 -8.48 14.79 -5.49
CA TYR A 379 -9.91 14.47 -5.52
C TYR A 379 -10.83 15.67 -5.20
N VAL A 380 -10.33 16.72 -4.54
CA VAL A 380 -11.08 17.96 -4.28
C VAL A 380 -10.64 19.15 -5.13
N ASP A 381 -9.71 18.96 -6.07
CA ASP A 381 -9.05 20.02 -6.84
C ASP A 381 -8.42 21.12 -5.98
N ALA A 382 -7.68 20.72 -4.94
CA ALA A 382 -6.98 21.64 -4.04
C ALA A 382 -5.83 22.35 -4.76
N GLU A 383 -6.03 23.62 -5.14
CA GLU A 383 -5.04 24.44 -5.87
C GLU A 383 -3.66 24.47 -5.20
N LYS A 384 -3.60 24.48 -3.87
CA LYS A 384 -2.34 24.51 -3.10
C LYS A 384 -1.53 23.21 -3.20
N LEU A 385 -2.17 22.12 -3.63
CA LEU A 385 -1.60 20.77 -3.66
C LEU A 385 -1.59 20.17 -5.07
N ALA A 386 -1.83 20.96 -6.12
CA ALA A 386 -1.88 20.54 -7.52
C ALA A 386 -0.53 20.06 -8.08
N ARG A 387 0.02 18.99 -7.48
CA ARG A 387 1.33 18.40 -7.82
C ARG A 387 1.21 17.03 -8.48
N MET A 388 0.11 16.31 -8.24
CA MET A 388 -0.12 14.99 -8.82
C MET A 388 -1.11 15.05 -10.00
N ASP A 389 -2.18 15.85 -9.91
CA ASP A 389 -3.20 16.08 -10.97
C ASP A 389 -3.65 14.79 -11.67
N ARG A 390 -3.85 13.72 -10.90
CA ARG A 390 -4.10 12.38 -11.45
C ARG A 390 -5.53 12.17 -11.89
N VAL A 391 -6.44 12.84 -11.20
CA VAL A 391 -7.89 12.70 -11.37
C VAL A 391 -8.51 14.08 -11.43
N PRO A 392 -9.52 14.30 -12.29
CA PRO A 392 -10.33 15.49 -12.17
C PRO A 392 -11.10 15.40 -10.84
N GLY A 393 -10.86 16.33 -9.92
CA GLY A 393 -11.57 16.35 -8.65
C GLY A 393 -13.02 16.79 -8.78
N VAL A 394 -13.68 16.90 -7.62
CA VAL A 394 -15.10 17.29 -7.53
C VAL A 394 -15.40 18.59 -8.27
N ARG A 395 -14.49 19.57 -8.22
CA ARG A 395 -14.71 20.88 -8.85
C ARG A 395 -14.66 20.76 -10.36
N LYS A 396 -13.58 20.19 -10.90
CA LYS A 396 -13.38 20.03 -12.35
C LYS A 396 -14.48 19.17 -12.96
N VAL A 397 -14.88 18.08 -12.30
CA VAL A 397 -15.98 17.21 -12.78
C VAL A 397 -17.27 18.01 -12.94
N ILE A 398 -17.66 18.80 -11.94
CA ILE A 398 -18.89 19.60 -12.02
C ILE A 398 -18.76 20.68 -13.10
N GLU A 399 -17.63 21.38 -13.17
CA GLU A 399 -17.40 22.42 -14.19
C GLU A 399 -17.47 21.85 -15.61
N MET A 400 -16.84 20.70 -15.85
CA MET A 400 -16.87 20.03 -17.15
C MET A 400 -18.29 19.69 -17.60
N LYS A 401 -19.17 19.26 -16.69
CA LYS A 401 -20.55 18.90 -17.04
C LYS A 401 -21.49 20.10 -17.14
N LEU A 402 -21.30 21.11 -16.28
CA LEU A 402 -22.27 22.19 -16.13
C LEU A 402 -21.92 23.47 -16.91
N VAL A 403 -20.66 23.63 -17.33
CA VAL A 403 -20.19 24.82 -18.08
C VAL A 403 -19.99 24.50 -19.56
N GLN A 404 -19.60 23.26 -19.91
CA GLN A 404 -19.30 22.86 -21.29
C GLN A 404 -20.49 22.17 -21.99
N ALA A 405 -21.66 22.11 -21.35
CA ALA A 405 -22.88 21.59 -21.99
C ALA A 405 -23.32 22.58 -23.09
N PRO A 406 -23.39 22.15 -24.37
CA PRO A 406 -23.73 23.01 -25.51
C PRO A 406 -25.17 23.52 -25.50
#